data_AF-A0A922E2H6-F1
#
_entry.id   AF-A0A922E2H6-F1
#
_cell.length_a   1.000
_cell.length_b   1.000
_cell.length_c   1.000
_cell.angle_alpha   90.00
_cell.angle_beta   90.00
_cell.angle_gamma   90.00
#
_symmetry.space_group_name_H-M   'P 1'
#
loop_
_entity.id
_entity.type
_entity.pdbx_description
1 polymer ?
#
loop_
_entity_poly.entity_id
_entity_poly.type
_entity_poly.pdbx_seq_one_letter_code
_entity_poly.pdbx_strand_id
1 'polypeptide(L)'
;MIKIHRADPLFRSVLSLPHSRAEKTRKTMSCSNMTMWVSSKPSLSDASSLSFRSFLNPFQVPSNNFASCSASRSVTPIRCGLRELRGHTDSVKSTQKITKAMKLVAAAKVRRAQEAVVNGRPFSETLVEVLYNINEQLQTEDIDAPLTNVRPVKKVALVVVTGDRGLCGSFNSSIIKKAEARIAELKDLGLDYTVISVGKKGNTYFLRRPYIPVDKFIEGNTLPTAKEAQAIADDVFSLFVSEEVDKVELLYTKFVSLVKSDLLFIPCYLSHQREKFVM
;
A
#
# COMPACT_ATOMS: atom_id res chain seq x y z
N MET A 1 -24.82 -20.83 34.16
CA MET A 1 -25.18 -19.48 34.62
C MET A 1 -23.93 -18.81 35.17
N ILE A 2 -23.11 -18.24 34.29
CA ILE A 2 -21.78 -17.71 34.62
C ILE A 2 -21.82 -16.19 34.42
N LYS A 3 -21.69 -15.46 35.54
CA LYS A 3 -21.42 -14.01 35.58
C LYS A 3 -19.95 -13.79 35.26
N ILE A 4 -19.64 -13.00 34.24
CA ILE A 4 -18.31 -12.36 34.11
C ILE A 4 -18.51 -10.89 33.72
N HIS A 5 -17.59 -10.09 34.24
CA HIS A 5 -17.66 -8.69 34.60
C HIS A 5 -17.77 -7.68 33.44
N ARG A 6 -18.36 -6.53 33.78
CA ARG A 6 -18.26 -5.28 33.04
C ARG A 6 -16.80 -4.77 32.99
N ALA A 7 -16.42 -4.37 31.78
CA ALA A 7 -15.66 -3.20 31.37
C ALA A 7 -14.14 -3.13 31.58
N ASP A 8 -13.42 -3.04 30.45
CA ASP A 8 -12.25 -2.15 30.27
C ASP A 8 -12.56 -1.10 29.18
N PRO A 9 -12.35 0.22 29.43
CA PRO A 9 -12.79 1.29 28.55
C PRO A 9 -11.63 1.92 27.77
N LEU A 10 -11.14 1.30 26.69
CA LEU A 10 -10.12 1.92 25.81
C LEU A 10 -10.35 1.68 24.30
N PHE A 11 -11.59 1.39 23.88
CA PHE A 11 -11.88 1.13 22.46
C PHE A 11 -13.03 1.94 21.86
N ARG A 12 -13.45 3.02 22.55
CA ARG A 12 -14.62 3.82 22.14
C ARG A 12 -14.23 5.24 21.74
N SER A 13 -13.43 5.39 20.68
CA SER A 13 -13.15 6.71 20.10
C SER A 13 -12.82 6.71 18.61
N VAL A 14 -13.46 5.88 17.77
CA VAL A 14 -13.50 6.13 16.30
C VAL A 14 -14.77 5.55 15.69
N LEU A 15 -15.95 6.07 16.04
CA LEU A 15 -17.19 5.88 15.28
C LEU A 15 -18.26 6.85 15.79
N SER A 16 -18.26 8.06 15.23
CA SER A 16 -19.39 8.98 15.33
C SER A 16 -19.46 9.83 14.06
N LEU A 17 -20.14 9.29 13.04
CA LEU A 17 -20.78 10.09 12.00
C LEU A 17 -22.18 10.47 12.50
N PRO A 18 -22.59 11.74 12.50
CA PRO A 18 -23.99 12.08 12.64
C PRO A 18 -24.67 12.13 11.27
N HIS A 19 -25.71 11.32 11.13
CA HIS A 19 -26.84 11.58 10.25
C HIS A 19 -27.55 12.87 10.69
N SER A 20 -27.79 13.79 9.76
CA SER A 20 -28.82 14.82 9.90
C SER A 20 -29.56 15.00 8.57
N ARG A 21 -30.88 15.02 8.69
CA ARG A 21 -31.90 14.97 7.64
C ARG A 21 -32.75 16.22 7.80
N ALA A 22 -32.76 17.10 6.80
CA ALA A 22 -33.73 18.18 6.50
C ALA A 22 -33.06 19.08 5.42
N GLU A 23 -33.68 19.70 4.42
CA GLU A 23 -35.07 19.87 4.04
C GLU A 23 -35.10 20.33 2.57
N LYS A 24 -36.26 20.19 1.95
CA LYS A 24 -36.56 20.39 0.54
C LYS A 24 -36.88 21.86 0.25
N THR A 25 -36.11 22.54 -0.59
CA THR A 25 -36.63 23.67 -1.38
C THR A 25 -36.03 23.69 -2.79
N ARG A 26 -36.92 23.58 -3.78
CA ARG A 26 -36.66 23.87 -5.20
C ARG A 26 -36.74 25.38 -5.38
N LYS A 27 -35.81 25.98 -6.13
CA LYS A 27 -36.07 27.14 -6.99
C LYS A 27 -35.01 27.25 -8.07
N THR A 28 -35.45 26.98 -9.29
CA THR A 28 -34.85 27.39 -10.56
C THR A 28 -34.97 28.91 -10.76
N MET A 29 -34.31 29.42 -11.81
CA MET A 29 -34.25 30.79 -12.36
C MET A 29 -32.87 31.43 -12.11
N SER A 30 -32.21 32.15 -13.01
CA SER A 30 -32.41 32.51 -14.42
C SER A 30 -31.10 33.20 -14.84
N CYS A 31 -30.64 33.01 -16.08
CA CYS A 31 -29.59 33.83 -16.68
C CYS A 31 -30.02 35.31 -16.73
N SER A 32 -29.11 36.24 -16.48
CA SER A 32 -29.08 37.59 -17.06
C SER A 32 -27.73 38.29 -16.78
N ASN A 33 -27.21 38.91 -17.83
CA ASN A 33 -26.05 39.80 -17.91
C ASN A 33 -25.95 40.85 -16.80
N MET A 34 -24.72 41.21 -16.41
CA MET A 34 -24.23 42.60 -16.59
C MET A 34 -22.73 42.77 -16.22
N THR A 35 -21.99 43.23 -17.24
CA THR A 35 -20.92 44.25 -17.26
C THR A 35 -19.73 44.25 -16.29
N MET A 36 -18.55 44.30 -16.93
CA MET A 36 -17.24 44.71 -16.43
C MET A 36 -17.27 45.96 -15.55
N TRP A 37 -16.36 46.04 -14.58
CA TRP A 37 -15.66 47.27 -14.22
C TRP A 37 -14.20 46.98 -13.83
N VAL A 38 -13.31 47.67 -14.54
CA VAL A 38 -11.87 47.81 -14.30
C VAL A 38 -11.71 48.90 -13.24
N SER A 39 -10.89 48.67 -12.22
CA SER A 39 -10.50 49.71 -11.26
C SER A 39 -8.99 49.83 -11.12
N SER A 40 -8.60 51.06 -10.86
CA SER A 40 -7.42 51.76 -11.31
C SER A 40 -6.30 51.74 -10.27
N LYS A 41 -5.05 51.86 -10.76
CA LYS A 41 -3.85 52.20 -9.98
C LYS A 41 -4.06 53.44 -9.10
N PRO A 42 -3.33 53.58 -7.98
CA PRO A 42 -2.89 54.87 -7.49
C PRO A 42 -1.40 55.09 -7.72
N SER A 43 -1.04 56.35 -7.94
CA SER A 43 0.29 56.89 -8.25
C SER A 43 0.71 57.92 -7.20
N LEU A 44 2.01 57.94 -6.91
CA LEU A 44 2.87 59.08 -6.49
C LEU A 44 2.60 59.73 -5.11
N SER A 45 3.57 59.60 -4.18
CA SER A 45 4.58 60.62 -3.76
C SER A 45 3.99 61.58 -2.69
N ASP A 46 4.56 61.82 -1.50
CA ASP A 46 5.92 62.20 -1.13
C ASP A 46 6.18 61.97 0.38
N ALA A 47 7.45 62.22 0.78
CA ALA A 47 7.95 62.60 2.12
C ALA A 47 8.95 61.62 2.77
N SER A 48 10.20 61.78 2.32
CA SER A 48 11.40 62.06 3.12
C SER A 48 11.57 61.52 4.55
N SER A 49 12.83 61.10 4.76
CA SER A 49 13.55 60.90 6.03
C SER A 49 13.31 59.55 6.70
N LEU A 50 14.32 58.68 6.62
CA LEU A 50 15.07 58.22 7.77
C LEU A 50 16.33 57.49 7.26
N SER A 51 17.46 58.13 7.52
CA SER A 51 18.79 57.60 7.35
C SER A 51 19.06 56.44 8.31
N PHE A 52 19.53 55.31 7.79
CA PHE A 52 20.43 54.44 8.55
C PHE A 52 21.57 54.00 7.63
N ARG A 53 22.77 54.48 7.95
CA ARG A 53 24.01 54.12 7.28
C ARG A 53 24.46 52.73 7.73
N SER A 54 24.98 52.00 6.75
CA SER A 54 26.11 51.06 6.81
C SER A 54 26.08 49.91 7.81
N PHE A 55 25.95 48.69 7.28
CA PHE A 55 26.92 47.63 7.57
C PHE A 55 27.14 46.77 6.30
N LEU A 56 28.31 46.98 5.69
CA LEU A 56 29.17 46.00 5.02
C LEU A 56 28.49 44.81 4.31
N ASN A 57 28.19 44.98 3.01
CA ASN A 57 28.14 43.84 2.09
C ASN A 57 29.58 43.55 1.61
N PRO A 58 30.16 42.37 1.87
CA PRO A 58 31.55 42.04 1.55
C PRO A 58 31.75 41.57 0.10
N PHE A 59 30.83 41.89 -0.80
CA PHE A 59 30.96 41.58 -2.23
C PHE A 59 31.08 42.87 -3.03
N GLN A 60 32.31 43.39 -3.10
CA GLN A 60 32.69 44.35 -4.13
C GLN A 60 32.73 43.62 -5.48
N VAL A 61 31.74 43.86 -6.32
CA VAL A 61 31.81 43.51 -7.74
C VAL A 61 32.85 44.45 -8.38
N PRO A 62 33.93 43.94 -9.01
CA PRO A 62 34.89 44.81 -9.67
C PRO A 62 34.21 45.51 -10.84
N SER A 63 34.15 46.85 -10.80
CA SER A 63 33.87 47.68 -11.97
C SER A 63 35.11 47.70 -12.87
N ASN A 64 35.23 46.68 -13.73
CA ASN A 64 36.23 46.67 -14.79
C ASN A 64 35.53 46.61 -16.15
N ASN A 65 35.63 47.74 -16.87
CA ASN A 65 35.57 47.92 -18.31
C ASN A 65 34.67 46.95 -19.11
N PHE A 66 33.52 47.47 -19.55
CA PHE A 66 32.76 46.93 -20.67
C PHE A 66 33.62 46.96 -21.95
N ALA A 67 34.50 45.96 -22.11
CA ALA A 67 34.80 45.43 -23.42
C ALA A 67 33.56 44.65 -23.87
N SER A 68 33.01 45.03 -25.01
CA SER A 68 31.83 44.41 -25.63
C SER A 68 32.12 42.95 -26.00
N CYS A 69 31.98 42.06 -25.03
CA CYS A 69 31.91 40.63 -25.26
C CYS A 69 30.43 40.27 -25.28
N SER A 70 29.81 40.36 -26.45
CA SER A 70 28.51 39.75 -26.69
C SER A 70 28.66 38.25 -26.44
N ALA A 71 28.34 37.79 -25.24
CA ALA A 71 28.15 36.38 -24.96
C ALA A 71 26.96 35.92 -25.78
N SER A 72 27.21 35.56 -27.03
CA SER A 72 26.28 34.81 -27.85
C SER A 72 25.98 33.56 -27.04
N ARG A 73 24.80 33.50 -26.41
CA ARG A 73 24.16 32.23 -26.11
C ARG A 73 24.01 31.56 -27.47
N SER A 74 25.00 30.79 -27.87
CA SER A 74 24.85 29.85 -28.96
C SER A 74 23.83 28.85 -28.45
N VAL A 75 22.56 29.12 -28.75
CA VAL A 75 21.54 28.09 -28.80
C VAL A 75 22.09 27.11 -29.82
N THR A 76 22.78 26.06 -29.35
CA THR A 76 23.17 24.97 -30.23
C THR A 76 21.87 24.51 -30.85
N PRO A 77 21.66 24.66 -32.17
CA PRO A 77 20.45 24.14 -32.77
C PRO A 77 20.45 22.65 -32.46
N ILE A 78 19.35 22.15 -31.91
CA ILE A 78 19.16 20.72 -31.67
C ILE A 78 19.30 20.05 -33.03
N ARG A 79 20.50 19.53 -33.32
CA ARG A 79 20.79 18.79 -34.56
C ARG A 79 20.35 17.34 -34.34
N CYS A 80 19.06 17.11 -34.09
CA CYS A 80 18.55 15.76 -34.24
C CYS A 80 18.25 15.54 -35.73
N GLY A 81 18.90 14.55 -36.32
CA GLY A 81 18.62 14.20 -37.71
C GLY A 81 17.19 13.66 -37.84
N LEU A 82 16.53 13.92 -38.98
CA LEU A 82 15.21 13.33 -39.27
C LEU A 82 15.21 11.79 -39.14
N ARG A 83 16.37 11.15 -39.38
CA ARG A 83 16.57 9.71 -39.19
C ARG A 83 16.47 9.29 -37.72
N GLU A 84 17.04 10.07 -36.81
CA GLU A 84 17.01 9.79 -35.36
C GLU A 84 15.60 9.95 -34.81
N LEU A 85 14.88 11.01 -35.21
CA LEU A 85 13.48 11.21 -34.84
C LEU A 85 12.56 10.09 -35.34
N ARG A 86 12.78 9.61 -36.57
CA ARG A 86 12.06 8.44 -37.11
C ARG A 86 12.37 7.19 -36.29
N GLY A 87 13.64 6.94 -35.97
CA GLY A 87 14.06 5.84 -35.10
C GLY A 87 13.41 5.88 -33.71
N HIS A 88 13.35 7.06 -33.08
CA HIS A 88 12.65 7.23 -31.80
C HIS A 88 11.15 6.94 -31.92
N THR A 89 10.51 7.44 -32.98
CA THR A 89 9.09 7.17 -33.25
C THR A 89 8.81 5.69 -33.40
N ASP A 90 9.66 4.96 -34.11
CA ASP A 90 9.50 3.51 -34.31
C ASP A 90 9.74 2.73 -33.00
N SER A 91 10.68 3.18 -32.17
CA SER A 91 10.92 2.62 -30.83
C SER A 91 9.74 2.85 -29.86
N VAL A 92 9.13 4.03 -29.88
CA VAL A 92 7.92 4.31 -29.10
C VAL A 92 6.75 3.46 -29.60
N LYS A 93 6.58 3.31 -30.92
CA LYS A 93 5.54 2.46 -31.51
C LYS A 93 5.74 0.98 -31.16
N SER A 94 6.96 0.46 -31.16
CA SER A 94 7.24 -0.93 -30.77
C SER A 94 6.95 -1.16 -29.28
N THR A 95 7.40 -0.24 -28.42
CA THR A 95 7.11 -0.25 -26.98
C THR A 95 5.60 -0.17 -26.71
N GLN A 96 4.87 0.65 -27.47
CA GLN A 96 3.41 0.75 -27.39
C GLN A 96 2.71 -0.57 -27.75
N LYS A 97 3.17 -1.29 -28.78
CA LYS A 97 2.63 -2.59 -29.15
C LYS A 97 2.88 -3.64 -28.06
N ILE A 98 4.09 -3.68 -27.51
CA ILE A 98 4.47 -4.61 -26.43
C ILE A 98 3.61 -4.35 -25.19
N THR A 99 3.49 -3.09 -24.75
CA THR A 99 2.68 -2.74 -23.57
C THR A 99 1.19 -2.98 -23.80
N LYS A 100 0.67 -2.74 -25.02
CA LYS A 100 -0.71 -3.08 -25.38
C LYS A 100 -0.97 -4.59 -25.31
N ALA A 101 -0.05 -5.41 -25.82
CA ALA A 101 -0.13 -6.86 -25.72
C ALA A 101 -0.06 -7.32 -24.25
N MET A 102 0.88 -6.77 -23.47
CA MET A 102 1.00 -7.06 -22.04
C MET A 102 -0.26 -6.70 -21.25
N LYS A 103 -0.93 -5.58 -21.57
CA LYS A 103 -2.21 -5.20 -20.96
C LYS A 103 -3.28 -6.27 -21.18
N LEU A 104 -3.40 -6.80 -22.40
CA LEU A 104 -4.37 -7.87 -22.72
C LEU A 104 -4.01 -9.19 -22.02
N VAL A 105 -2.72 -9.57 -22.00
CA VAL A 105 -2.26 -10.76 -21.29
C VAL A 105 -2.50 -10.65 -19.79
N ALA A 106 -2.23 -9.48 -19.19
CA ALA A 106 -2.49 -9.22 -17.77
C ALA A 106 -3.98 -9.29 -17.46
N ALA A 107 -4.84 -8.69 -18.30
CA ALA A 107 -6.28 -8.76 -18.14
C ALA A 107 -6.79 -10.21 -18.19
N ALA A 108 -6.30 -11.02 -19.12
CA ALA A 108 -6.64 -12.44 -19.20
C ALA A 108 -6.19 -13.22 -17.94
N LYS A 109 -5.01 -12.91 -17.39
CA LYS A 109 -4.53 -13.53 -16.14
C LYS A 109 -5.37 -13.15 -14.93
N VAL A 110 -5.76 -11.88 -14.80
CA VAL A 110 -6.65 -11.44 -13.71
C VAL A 110 -7.97 -12.17 -13.78
N ARG A 111 -8.55 -12.29 -14.98
CA ARG A 111 -9.80 -13.04 -15.19
C ARG A 111 -9.66 -14.51 -14.77
N ARG A 112 -8.59 -15.18 -15.18
CA ARG A 112 -8.33 -16.58 -14.75
C ARG A 112 -8.18 -16.71 -13.24
N ALA A 113 -7.50 -15.76 -12.59
CA ALA A 113 -7.36 -15.77 -11.14
C ALA A 113 -8.71 -15.57 -10.43
N GLN A 114 -9.57 -14.69 -10.96
CA GLN A 114 -10.94 -14.51 -10.45
C GLN A 114 -11.77 -15.79 -10.60
N GLU A 115 -11.71 -16.44 -11.76
CA GLU A 115 -12.40 -17.72 -12.00
C GLU A 115 -11.91 -18.80 -11.01
N ALA A 116 -10.61 -18.89 -10.74
CA ALA A 116 -10.05 -19.80 -9.75
C ALA A 116 -10.58 -19.53 -8.32
N VAL A 117 -10.70 -18.26 -7.94
CA VAL A 117 -11.28 -17.87 -6.64
C VAL A 117 -12.76 -18.26 -6.55
N VAL A 118 -13.54 -18.00 -7.60
CA VAL A 118 -14.97 -18.37 -7.65
C VAL A 118 -15.14 -19.88 -7.50
N ASN A 119 -14.29 -20.67 -8.16
CA ASN A 119 -14.31 -22.13 -8.05
C ASN A 119 -13.93 -22.62 -6.63
N GLY A 120 -13.12 -21.87 -5.89
CA GLY A 120 -12.73 -22.18 -4.52
C GLY A 120 -13.74 -21.76 -3.45
N ARG A 121 -14.66 -20.84 -3.76
CA ARG A 121 -15.69 -20.37 -2.81
C ARG A 121 -16.54 -21.47 -2.16
N PRO A 122 -17.12 -22.43 -2.90
CA PRO A 122 -17.97 -23.45 -2.27
C PRO A 122 -17.21 -24.27 -1.22
N PHE A 123 -15.92 -24.52 -1.44
CA PHE A 123 -15.07 -25.18 -0.44
C PHE A 123 -14.88 -24.31 0.82
N SER A 124 -14.58 -23.01 0.67
CA SER A 124 -14.41 -22.14 1.83
C SER A 124 -15.71 -21.91 2.62
N GLU A 125 -16.85 -21.82 1.93
CA GLU A 125 -18.16 -21.63 2.57
C GLU A 125 -18.54 -22.87 3.39
N THR A 126 -18.47 -24.05 2.79
CA THR A 126 -18.73 -25.32 3.50
C THR A 126 -17.75 -25.57 4.64
N LEU A 127 -16.47 -25.20 4.49
CA LEU A 127 -15.49 -25.30 5.57
C LEU A 127 -15.86 -24.42 6.76
N VAL A 128 -16.28 -23.18 6.51
CA VAL A 128 -16.71 -22.26 7.59
C VAL A 128 -17.97 -22.78 8.28
N GLU A 129 -18.93 -23.33 7.53
CA GLU A 129 -20.14 -23.95 8.10
C GLU A 129 -19.79 -25.14 9.00
N VAL A 130 -18.92 -26.03 8.55
CA VAL A 130 -18.46 -27.19 9.36
C VAL A 130 -17.74 -26.72 10.62
N LEU A 131 -16.82 -25.75 10.50
CA LEU A 131 -16.13 -25.19 11.66
C LEU A 131 -17.10 -24.50 12.64
N TYR A 132 -18.13 -23.83 12.14
CA TYR A 132 -19.15 -23.19 12.96
C TYR A 132 -19.94 -24.24 13.74
N ASN A 133 -20.41 -25.29 13.06
CA ASN A 133 -21.17 -26.38 13.67
C ASN A 133 -20.35 -27.10 14.75
N ILE A 134 -19.06 -27.33 14.51
CA ILE A 134 -18.15 -27.91 15.51
C ILE A 134 -18.02 -26.97 16.70
N ASN A 135 -17.73 -25.68 16.49
CA ASN A 135 -17.61 -24.72 17.59
C ASN A 135 -18.90 -24.57 18.41
N GLU A 136 -20.09 -24.69 17.80
CA GLU A 136 -21.37 -24.65 18.51
C GLU A 136 -21.58 -25.88 19.40
N GLN A 137 -21.21 -27.08 18.92
CA GLN A 137 -21.30 -28.32 19.69
C GLN A 137 -20.29 -28.37 20.84
N LEU A 138 -19.08 -27.82 20.63
CA LEU A 138 -17.99 -27.87 21.59
C LEU A 138 -18.07 -26.83 22.73
N GLN A 139 -19.08 -25.95 22.75
CA GLN A 139 -19.25 -24.97 23.85
C GLN A 139 -19.38 -25.59 25.26
N THR A 140 -19.53 -26.92 25.34
CA THR A 140 -19.70 -27.67 26.59
C THR A 140 -18.43 -28.38 27.07
N GLU A 141 -17.39 -28.52 26.23
CA GLU A 141 -16.19 -29.32 26.51
C GLU A 141 -14.91 -28.49 26.23
N ASP A 142 -13.99 -28.42 27.19
CA ASP A 142 -12.69 -27.76 27.00
C ASP A 142 -11.78 -28.61 26.12
N ILE A 143 -11.73 -28.30 24.82
CA ILE A 143 -10.84 -28.98 23.86
C ILE A 143 -9.56 -28.18 23.70
N ASP A 144 -8.44 -28.82 24.03
CA ASP A 144 -7.09 -28.29 23.82
C ASP A 144 -6.66 -28.54 22.37
N ALA A 145 -6.92 -27.57 21.50
CA ALA A 145 -6.32 -27.53 20.18
C ALA A 145 -5.10 -26.59 20.21
N PRO A 146 -3.92 -27.04 19.76
CA PRO A 146 -2.68 -26.24 19.89
C PRO A 146 -2.79 -24.89 19.18
N LEU A 147 -3.59 -24.79 18.11
CA LEU A 147 -3.81 -23.56 17.34
C LEU A 147 -4.75 -22.55 17.99
N THR A 148 -5.54 -22.95 18.99
CA THR A 148 -6.50 -22.07 19.69
C THR A 148 -5.95 -21.52 21.00
N ASN A 149 -4.78 -21.99 21.43
CA ASN A 149 -4.17 -21.58 22.69
C ASN A 149 -3.71 -20.13 22.63
N VAL A 150 -4.38 -19.28 23.41
CA VAL A 150 -4.06 -17.86 23.53
C VAL A 150 -2.92 -17.70 24.52
N ARG A 151 -1.73 -17.40 24.00
CA ARG A 151 -0.50 -17.19 24.78
C ARG A 151 -0.02 -15.73 24.71
N PRO A 152 0.75 -15.24 25.70
CA PRO A 152 1.32 -13.90 25.64
C PRO A 152 2.26 -13.79 24.43
N VAL A 153 2.07 -12.74 23.63
CA VAL A 153 2.81 -12.56 22.38
C VAL A 153 4.21 -12.02 22.69
N LYS A 154 5.24 -12.84 22.48
CA LYS A 154 6.66 -12.42 22.54
C LYS A 154 7.24 -12.26 21.15
N LYS A 155 6.93 -13.19 20.23
CA LYS A 155 7.46 -13.19 18.86
C LYS A 155 6.36 -13.29 17.81
N VAL A 156 6.46 -12.45 16.78
CA VAL A 156 5.46 -12.35 15.69
C VAL A 156 6.06 -12.79 14.34
N ALA A 157 5.44 -13.74 13.66
CA ALA A 157 5.75 -14.06 12.27
C ALA A 157 4.91 -13.20 11.31
N LEU A 158 5.60 -12.50 10.42
CA LEU A 158 5.01 -11.70 9.35
C LEU A 158 5.15 -12.46 8.03
N VAL A 159 4.03 -12.98 7.52
CA VAL A 159 3.99 -13.63 6.20
C VAL A 159 3.68 -12.56 5.15
N VAL A 160 4.67 -12.22 4.32
CA VAL A 160 4.57 -11.15 3.33
C VAL A 160 4.39 -11.74 1.93
N VAL A 161 3.21 -11.56 1.36
CA VAL A 161 2.89 -12.04 0.00
C VAL A 161 3.18 -10.96 -1.03
N THR A 162 4.13 -11.25 -1.93
CA THR A 162 4.56 -10.36 -3.02
C THR A 162 4.40 -11.02 -4.38
N GLY A 163 4.47 -10.23 -5.45
CA GLY A 163 4.45 -10.76 -6.82
C GLY A 163 5.84 -11.11 -7.34
N ASP A 164 5.92 -12.02 -8.31
CA ASP A 164 7.21 -12.43 -8.89
C ASP A 164 7.72 -11.48 -9.98
N ARG A 165 6.78 -10.85 -10.71
CA ARG A 165 7.08 -10.01 -11.88
C ARG A 165 7.20 -8.53 -11.51
N GLY A 166 7.98 -7.81 -12.32
CA GLY A 166 8.02 -6.34 -12.31
C GLY A 166 6.92 -5.72 -13.18
N LEU A 167 7.03 -4.41 -13.46
CA LEU A 167 6.09 -3.64 -14.30
C LEU A 167 4.64 -3.67 -13.76
N CYS A 168 4.49 -3.79 -12.44
CA CYS A 168 3.22 -3.88 -11.72
C CYS A 168 2.85 -2.58 -10.98
N GLY A 169 3.38 -1.44 -11.43
CA GLY A 169 3.22 -0.16 -10.74
C GLY A 169 3.75 -0.22 -9.30
N SER A 170 2.96 0.28 -8.36
CA SER A 170 3.31 0.35 -6.94
C SER A 170 3.04 -0.93 -6.14
N PHE A 171 2.49 -2.00 -6.75
CA PHE A 171 2.03 -3.19 -6.04
C PHE A 171 3.05 -3.76 -5.03
N ASN A 172 4.23 -4.16 -5.51
CA ASN A 172 5.25 -4.73 -4.63
C ASN A 172 5.81 -3.70 -3.63
N SER A 173 6.07 -2.48 -4.10
CA SER A 173 6.63 -1.41 -3.26
C SER A 173 5.69 -1.02 -2.11
N SER A 174 4.38 -1.00 -2.35
CA SER A 174 3.37 -0.67 -1.33
C SER A 174 3.29 -1.74 -0.24
N ILE A 175 3.31 -3.03 -0.60
CA ILE A 175 3.31 -4.14 0.37
C ILE A 175 4.57 -4.09 1.22
N ILE A 176 5.74 -3.92 0.59
CA ILE A 176 7.03 -3.85 1.27
C ILE A 176 7.08 -2.67 2.25
N LYS A 177 6.65 -1.48 1.82
CA LYS A 177 6.57 -0.31 2.71
C LYS A 177 5.69 -0.56 3.94
N LYS A 178 4.57 -1.26 3.75
CA LYS A 178 3.68 -1.61 4.85
C LYS A 178 4.28 -2.67 5.77
N ALA A 179 5.02 -3.63 5.22
CA ALA A 179 5.78 -4.60 6.01
C ALA A 179 6.86 -3.90 6.85
N GLU A 180 7.61 -2.96 6.26
CA GLU A 180 8.60 -2.15 6.98
C GLU A 180 7.97 -1.32 8.11
N ALA A 181 6.83 -0.67 7.83
CA ALA A 181 6.10 0.09 8.84
C ALA A 181 5.66 -0.82 10.00
N ARG A 182 5.16 -2.01 9.70
CA ARG A 182 4.77 -2.98 10.73
C ARG A 182 5.96 -3.49 11.54
N ILE A 183 7.09 -3.74 10.88
CA ILE A 183 8.33 -4.14 11.55
C ILE A 183 8.79 -3.03 12.50
N ALA A 184 8.69 -1.76 12.10
CA ALA A 184 9.00 -0.63 12.98
C ALA A 184 8.06 -0.60 14.19
N GLU A 185 6.75 -0.74 13.99
CA GLU A 185 5.77 -0.82 15.08
C GLU A 185 6.07 -1.97 16.06
N LEU A 186 6.45 -3.15 15.56
CA LEU A 186 6.78 -4.29 16.42
C LEU A 186 8.06 -4.05 17.23
N LYS A 187 9.05 -3.38 16.65
CA LYS A 187 10.27 -2.96 17.36
C LYS A 187 9.98 -1.93 18.44
N ASP A 188 9.11 -0.96 18.16
CA ASP A 188 8.72 0.06 19.13
C ASP A 188 7.98 -0.54 20.33
N LEU A 189 7.24 -1.64 20.10
CA LEU A 189 6.60 -2.44 21.14
C LEU A 189 7.57 -3.37 21.88
N GLY A 190 8.83 -3.48 21.44
CA GLY A 190 9.82 -4.39 22.01
C GLY A 190 9.53 -5.87 21.76
N LEU A 191 8.75 -6.20 20.73
CA LEU A 191 8.43 -7.57 20.35
C LEU A 191 9.43 -8.10 19.31
N ASP A 192 9.80 -9.36 19.45
CA ASP A 192 10.59 -10.04 18.43
C ASP A 192 9.72 -10.32 17.19
N TYR A 193 10.36 -10.35 16.03
CA TYR A 193 9.65 -10.63 14.78
C TYR A 193 10.49 -11.50 13.85
N THR A 194 9.81 -12.22 12.98
CA THR A 194 10.40 -13.02 11.92
C THR A 194 9.58 -12.85 10.65
N VAL A 195 10.23 -12.75 9.50
CA VAL A 195 9.55 -12.57 8.21
C VAL A 195 9.57 -13.89 7.43
N ILE A 196 8.43 -14.24 6.84
CA ILE A 196 8.32 -15.30 5.83
C ILE A 196 7.96 -14.60 4.53
N SER A 197 8.87 -14.65 3.55
CA SER A 197 8.69 -13.96 2.28
C SER A 197 8.15 -14.93 1.24
N VAL A 198 6.99 -14.59 0.66
CA VAL A 198 6.38 -15.33 -0.45
C VAL A 198 6.48 -14.47 -1.71
N GLY A 199 7.12 -15.01 -2.74
CA GLY A 199 7.30 -14.39 -4.06
C GLY A 199 8.70 -13.83 -4.31
N LYS A 200 9.13 -13.86 -5.57
CA LYS A 200 10.52 -13.56 -5.96
C LYS A 200 10.95 -12.11 -5.64
N LYS A 201 10.04 -11.13 -5.71
CA LYS A 201 10.37 -9.72 -5.44
C LYS A 201 10.56 -9.45 -3.95
N GLY A 202 9.73 -10.04 -3.08
CA GLY A 202 9.94 -10.03 -1.64
C GLY A 202 11.27 -10.68 -1.29
N ASN A 203 11.53 -11.87 -1.85
CA ASN A 203 12.77 -12.61 -1.58
C ASN A 203 14.01 -11.77 -1.94
N THR A 204 14.03 -11.21 -3.14
CA THR A 204 15.12 -10.32 -3.59
C THR A 204 15.28 -9.09 -2.70
N TYR A 205 14.18 -8.54 -2.18
CA TYR A 205 14.20 -7.36 -1.34
C TYR A 205 14.79 -7.65 0.06
N PHE A 206 14.29 -8.69 0.73
CA PHE A 206 14.74 -9.04 2.07
C PHE A 206 16.15 -9.65 2.08
N LEU A 207 16.55 -10.38 1.03
CA LEU A 207 17.93 -10.86 0.87
C LEU A 207 18.97 -9.73 0.86
N ARG A 208 18.60 -8.55 0.36
CA ARG A 208 19.49 -7.37 0.36
C ARG A 208 19.61 -6.70 1.73
N ARG A 209 18.79 -7.11 2.72
CA ARG A 209 18.65 -6.47 4.03
C ARG A 209 18.75 -7.52 5.14
N PRO A 210 19.97 -8.03 5.41
CA PRO A 210 20.18 -9.14 6.35
C PRO A 210 19.85 -8.79 7.81
N TYR A 211 19.64 -7.52 8.14
CA TYR A 211 19.21 -7.09 9.48
C TYR A 211 17.75 -7.44 9.79
N ILE A 212 16.97 -7.87 8.78
CA ILE A 212 15.60 -8.37 8.97
C ILE A 212 15.70 -9.91 9.04
N PRO A 213 15.37 -10.54 10.18
CA PRO A 213 15.36 -11.99 10.29
C PRO A 213 14.30 -12.57 9.36
N VAL A 214 14.74 -13.30 8.34
CA VAL A 214 13.87 -14.07 7.43
C VAL A 214 14.10 -15.54 7.70
N ASP A 215 13.02 -16.28 7.95
CA ASP A 215 13.09 -17.71 8.18
C ASP A 215 13.14 -18.47 6.84
N LYS A 216 12.18 -18.21 5.96
CA LYS A 216 12.05 -18.90 4.67
C LYS A 216 11.72 -17.96 3.51
N PHE A 217 12.24 -18.34 2.35
CA PHE A 217 11.96 -17.74 1.05
C PHE A 217 11.19 -18.72 0.20
N ILE A 218 9.92 -18.42 -0.06
CA ILE A 218 9.05 -19.29 -0.86
C ILE A 218 8.83 -18.62 -2.20
N GLU A 219 8.97 -19.36 -3.29
CA GLU A 219 8.69 -18.85 -4.63
C GLU A 219 7.23 -19.08 -5.01
N GLY A 220 6.58 -18.03 -5.51
CA GLY A 220 5.23 -18.13 -6.04
C GLY A 220 5.23 -18.61 -7.49
N ASN A 221 4.20 -19.37 -7.84
CA ASN A 221 3.89 -19.68 -9.22
C ASN A 221 2.81 -18.73 -9.78
N THR A 222 2.69 -18.67 -11.11
CA THR A 222 1.72 -17.76 -11.76
C THR A 222 0.26 -18.10 -11.41
N LEU A 223 -0.02 -19.36 -11.10
CA LEU A 223 -1.29 -19.84 -10.57
C LEU A 223 -0.97 -20.69 -9.33
N PRO A 224 -1.41 -20.26 -8.13
CA PRO A 224 -1.11 -21.01 -6.91
C PRO A 224 -1.85 -22.34 -6.94
N THR A 225 -1.13 -23.43 -6.64
CA THR A 225 -1.74 -24.75 -6.47
C THR A 225 -1.95 -25.06 -4.99
N ALA A 226 -2.92 -25.94 -4.69
CA ALA A 226 -3.20 -26.37 -3.32
C ALA A 226 -1.95 -26.96 -2.62
N LYS A 227 -1.08 -27.64 -3.37
CA LYS A 227 0.18 -28.19 -2.86
C LYS A 227 1.16 -27.10 -2.40
N GLU A 228 1.30 -26.02 -3.16
CA GLU A 228 2.15 -24.89 -2.79
C GLU A 228 1.58 -24.16 -1.56
N ALA A 229 0.26 -23.98 -1.51
CA ALA A 229 -0.41 -23.40 -0.35
C ALA A 229 -0.26 -24.27 0.90
N GLN A 230 -0.33 -25.60 0.75
CA GLN A 230 -0.13 -26.55 1.84
C GLN A 230 1.30 -26.49 2.38
N ALA A 231 2.31 -26.43 1.51
CA ALA A 231 3.71 -26.28 1.96
C ALA A 231 3.92 -25.00 2.79
N ILE A 232 3.32 -23.87 2.38
CA ILE A 232 3.37 -22.61 3.15
C ILE A 232 2.64 -22.78 4.50
N ALA A 233 1.49 -23.46 4.49
CA ALA A 233 0.71 -23.69 5.70
C ALA A 233 1.46 -24.59 6.69
N ASP A 234 2.09 -25.67 6.22
CA ASP A 234 2.86 -26.60 7.04
C ASP A 234 4.08 -25.91 7.66
N ASP A 235 4.76 -25.03 6.92
CA ASP A 235 5.86 -24.22 7.42
C ASP A 235 5.40 -23.30 8.56
N VAL A 236 4.32 -22.54 8.35
CA VAL A 236 3.76 -21.64 9.37
C VAL A 236 3.24 -22.43 10.58
N PHE A 237 2.64 -23.58 10.34
CA PHE A 237 2.13 -24.48 11.38
C PHE A 237 3.28 -25.03 12.24
N SER A 238 4.37 -25.48 11.63
CA SER A 238 5.54 -26.00 12.34
C SER A 238 6.19 -24.96 13.27
N LEU A 239 6.28 -23.70 12.85
CA LEU A 239 6.80 -22.58 13.65
C LEU A 239 5.88 -22.23 14.83
N PHE A 240 4.57 -22.41 14.65
CA PHE A 240 3.61 -22.14 15.71
C PHE A 240 3.56 -23.25 16.76
N VAL A 241 3.64 -24.51 16.32
CA VAL A 241 3.64 -25.71 17.18
C VAL A 241 4.94 -25.83 17.98
N SER A 242 6.08 -25.44 17.41
CA SER A 242 7.37 -25.38 18.12
C SER A 242 7.47 -24.25 19.14
N GLU A 243 6.43 -23.42 19.27
CA GLU A 243 6.37 -22.26 20.18
C GLU A 243 7.44 -21.19 19.90
N GLU A 244 8.09 -21.25 18.73
CA GLU A 244 9.05 -20.22 18.31
C GLU A 244 8.37 -18.89 17.92
N VAL A 245 7.08 -18.94 17.59
CA VAL A 245 6.27 -17.81 17.14
C VAL A 245 4.91 -17.87 17.82
N ASP A 246 4.50 -16.81 18.51
CA ASP A 246 3.22 -16.75 19.25
C ASP A 246 2.07 -16.18 18.43
N LYS A 247 2.40 -15.39 17.41
CA LYS A 247 1.41 -14.71 16.58
C LYS A 247 1.84 -14.71 15.14
N VAL A 248 0.92 -15.08 14.24
CA VAL A 248 1.13 -15.01 12.80
C VAL A 248 0.23 -13.92 12.21
N GLU A 249 0.85 -13.00 11.47
CA GLU A 249 0.17 -11.93 10.75
C GLU A 249 0.42 -12.11 9.24
N LEU A 250 -0.66 -12.22 8.47
CA LEU A 250 -0.60 -12.30 7.01
C LEU A 250 -0.73 -10.90 6.39
N LEU A 251 0.26 -10.55 5.58
CA LEU A 251 0.36 -9.32 4.82
C LEU A 251 0.13 -9.61 3.33
N TYR A 252 -1.00 -9.16 2.82
CA TYR A 252 -1.35 -9.31 1.41
C TYR A 252 -2.16 -8.11 0.91
N THR A 253 -2.32 -8.05 -0.41
CA THR A 253 -3.13 -7.03 -1.06
C THR A 253 -4.52 -7.57 -1.36
N LYS A 254 -5.56 -6.96 -0.78
CA LYS A 254 -6.96 -7.25 -1.11
C LYS A 254 -7.31 -6.59 -2.44
N PHE A 255 -7.78 -7.41 -3.37
CA PHE A 255 -8.30 -6.94 -4.65
C PHE A 255 -9.70 -6.35 -4.45
N VAL A 256 -9.83 -5.04 -4.61
CA VAL A 256 -11.12 -4.32 -4.58
C VAL A 256 -11.53 -3.95 -5.99
N SER A 257 -10.61 -3.35 -6.76
CA SER A 257 -10.81 -2.98 -8.16
C SER A 257 -9.49 -3.00 -8.91
N LEU A 258 -9.52 -2.80 -10.24
CA LEU A 258 -8.31 -2.73 -11.06
C LEU A 258 -7.41 -1.53 -10.75
N VAL A 259 -7.97 -0.46 -10.16
CA VAL A 259 -7.23 0.78 -9.85
C VAL A 259 -6.89 0.84 -8.36
N LYS A 260 -7.83 0.46 -7.50
CA LYS A 260 -7.68 0.49 -6.05
C LYS A 260 -7.47 -0.92 -5.51
N SER A 261 -6.40 -1.10 -4.77
CA SER A 261 -6.14 -2.29 -3.98
C SER A 261 -5.73 -1.88 -2.58
N ASP A 262 -6.37 -2.49 -1.58
CA ASP A 262 -6.16 -2.16 -0.18
C ASP A 262 -5.21 -3.18 0.44
N LEU A 263 -4.25 -2.72 1.24
CA LEU A 263 -3.35 -3.61 1.96
C LEU A 263 -3.99 -4.01 3.28
N LEU A 264 -4.13 -5.30 3.57
CA LEU A 264 -4.76 -5.76 4.81
C LEU A 264 -3.78 -6.58 5.66
N PHE A 265 -3.99 -6.50 6.98
CA PHE A 265 -3.43 -7.42 7.96
C PHE A 265 -4.54 -8.37 8.38
N ILE A 266 -4.30 -9.67 8.25
CA ILE A 266 -5.13 -10.67 8.91
C ILE A 266 -4.29 -11.28 10.03
N PRO A 267 -4.64 -11.04 11.30
CA PRO A 267 -4.11 -11.87 12.37
C PRO A 267 -4.74 -13.25 12.25
N CYS A 268 -3.93 -14.29 12.15
CA CYS A 268 -4.40 -15.67 12.15
C CYS A 268 -4.75 -16.09 13.57
N TYR A 269 -5.85 -15.56 14.13
CA TYR A 269 -6.47 -16.09 15.34
C TYR A 269 -7.79 -16.72 14.97
N LEU A 270 -7.98 -18.00 15.36
CA LEU A 270 -9.23 -18.72 15.15
C LEU A 270 -10.40 -18.09 15.95
N SER A 271 -10.11 -17.35 17.02
CA SER A 271 -11.08 -17.01 18.07
C SER A 271 -11.85 -15.68 17.90
N HIS A 272 -11.59 -14.86 16.88
CA HIS A 272 -12.28 -13.56 16.76
C HIS A 272 -12.60 -13.05 15.35
N GLN A 273 -12.50 -13.88 14.31
CA GLN A 273 -12.76 -13.47 12.93
C GLN A 273 -14.26 -13.50 12.58
N ARG A 274 -15.12 -12.85 13.38
CA ARG A 274 -16.57 -12.73 13.06
C ARG A 274 -16.89 -11.71 11.96
N GLU A 275 -16.00 -10.76 11.66
CA GLU A 275 -16.37 -9.61 10.82
C GLU A 275 -15.61 -9.47 9.50
N LYS A 276 -14.54 -10.24 9.26
CA LYS A 276 -13.64 -9.97 8.11
C LYS A 276 -13.69 -10.99 6.99
N PHE A 277 -14.37 -12.12 7.17
CA PHE A 277 -14.43 -13.17 6.14
C PHE A 277 -15.61 -12.97 5.16
N VAL A 278 -16.60 -12.15 5.53
CA VAL A 278 -17.79 -11.85 4.73
C VAL A 278 -17.73 -10.41 4.22
N MET A 279 -16.72 -10.03 3.44
CA MET A 279 -16.68 -8.85 2.52
C MET A 279 -15.36 -8.81 1.77
#